data_AF-A0A537NJZ1-F1
#
_entry.id   AF-A0A537NJZ1-F1
#
_cell.length_a   1.000
_cell.length_b   1.000
_cell.length_c   1.000
_cell.angle_alpha   90.00
_cell.angle_beta   90.00
_cell.angle_gamma   90.00
#
_symmetry.space_group_name_H-M   'P 1'
#
loop_
_entity.id
_entity.type
_entity.pdbx_description
1 polymer ?
#
loop_
_entity_poly.entity_id
_entity_poly.type
_entity_poly.pdbx_seq_one_letter_code
_entity_poly.pdbx_strand_id
1 'polypeptide(L)'
;MRAGIDAIELHGAHGYLLHGFLSPISNKRTDQYGGSLAGRMRFPLEVVKAVRGVVPASMPLGARITGNDWVEGGLTPADAVSFTRALKDAGVDFVCISSGGISAGARPTMAANMNVGFAEEVKRQTGMVTRTVGLIATPKRAEAV
;
A
#
# COMPACT_ATOMS: atom_id res chain seq x y z
N MET A 1 -4.23 -1.28 24.28
CA MET A 1 -4.01 -2.54 23.52
C MET A 1 -3.63 -3.65 24.50
N ARG A 2 -4.19 -4.86 24.36
CA ARG A 2 -3.92 -5.96 25.32
C ARG A 2 -2.50 -6.52 25.25
N ALA A 3 -1.89 -6.53 24.06
CA ALA A 3 -0.58 -7.14 23.83
C ALA A 3 0.61 -6.18 24.00
N GLY A 4 0.38 -4.92 24.42
CA GLY A 4 1.46 -3.95 24.61
C GLY A 4 2.20 -3.53 23.33
N ILE A 5 1.59 -3.67 22.14
CA ILE A 5 2.17 -3.17 20.89
C ILE A 5 1.99 -1.64 20.77
N ASP A 6 2.97 -0.98 20.15
CA ASP A 6 3.01 0.48 20.01
C ASP A 6 2.58 0.99 18.63
N ALA A 7 2.45 0.10 17.64
CA ALA A 7 2.01 0.45 16.30
C ALA A 7 1.34 -0.75 15.62
N ILE A 8 0.48 -0.46 14.65
CA ILE A 8 -0.15 -1.46 13.78
C ILE A 8 0.16 -1.11 12.33
N GLU A 9 0.44 -2.13 11.51
CA GLU A 9 0.46 -1.99 10.06
C GLU A 9 -0.49 -2.98 9.42
N LEU A 10 -1.46 -2.49 8.64
CA LEU A 10 -2.36 -3.32 7.85
C LEU A 10 -1.69 -3.79 6.57
N HIS A 11 -1.80 -5.08 6.28
CA HIS A 11 -1.17 -5.65 5.10
C HIS A 11 -2.08 -5.55 3.86
N GLY A 12 -1.82 -4.56 3.01
CA GLY A 12 -2.49 -4.28 1.74
C GLY A 12 -1.64 -4.50 0.49
N ALA A 13 -0.71 -5.45 0.52
CA ALA A 13 0.30 -5.66 -0.54
C ALA A 13 0.51 -7.15 -0.84
N HIS A 14 1.41 -7.45 -1.79
CA HIS A 14 1.95 -8.80 -2.07
C HIS A 14 0.94 -9.87 -2.50
N GLY A 15 -0.25 -9.45 -2.93
CA GLY A 15 -1.27 -10.36 -3.47
C GLY A 15 -2.16 -10.99 -2.42
N TYR A 16 -1.96 -10.66 -1.14
CA TYR A 16 -2.89 -11.03 -0.07
C TYR A 16 -4.21 -10.27 -0.18
N LEU A 17 -5.17 -10.61 0.69
CA LEU A 17 -6.58 -10.23 0.57
C LEU A 17 -6.84 -8.78 0.15
N LEU A 18 -6.33 -7.80 0.91
CA LEU A 18 -6.60 -6.38 0.62
C LEU A 18 -5.98 -5.93 -0.71
N HIS A 19 -4.79 -6.45 -1.04
CA HIS A 19 -4.19 -6.23 -2.35
C HIS A 19 -4.99 -6.90 -3.46
N GLY A 20 -5.54 -8.09 -3.19
CA GLY A 20 -6.38 -8.84 -4.11
C GLY A 20 -7.69 -8.14 -4.45
N PHE A 21 -8.26 -7.36 -3.52
CA PHE A 21 -9.38 -6.47 -3.83
C PHE A 21 -8.92 -5.24 -4.62
N LEU A 22 -7.76 -4.68 -4.27
CA LEU A 22 -7.27 -3.48 -4.91
C LEU A 22 -6.81 -3.73 -6.35
N SER A 23 -6.14 -4.84 -6.66
CA SER A 23 -5.61 -5.07 -8.00
C SER A 23 -6.70 -5.48 -8.99
N PRO A 24 -6.79 -4.85 -10.17
CA PRO A 24 -7.69 -5.28 -11.24
C PRO A 24 -7.30 -6.64 -11.84
N ILE A 25 -6.12 -7.18 -11.55
CA ILE A 25 -5.68 -8.50 -12.03
C ILE A 25 -6.50 -9.61 -11.37
N SER A 26 -6.67 -9.53 -10.05
CA SER A 26 -7.42 -10.49 -9.24
C SER A 26 -8.89 -10.12 -9.09
N ASN A 27 -9.20 -8.82 -8.94
CA ASN A 27 -10.56 -8.38 -8.71
C ASN A 27 -11.31 -8.11 -10.02
N LYS A 28 -12.05 -9.13 -10.47
CA LYS A 28 -12.95 -9.06 -11.64
C LYS A 28 -14.43 -8.92 -11.25
N ARG A 29 -14.72 -8.50 -10.01
CA ARG A 29 -16.09 -8.34 -9.54
C ARG A 29 -16.79 -7.22 -10.31
N THR A 30 -18.10 -7.38 -10.46
CA THR A 30 -19.00 -6.42 -11.12
C THR A 30 -19.92 -5.69 -10.14
N ASP A 31 -19.80 -5.97 -8.85
CA ASP A 31 -20.54 -5.28 -7.80
C ASP A 31 -19.79 -4.04 -7.28
N GLN A 32 -20.29 -3.43 -6.20
CA GLN A 32 -19.72 -2.21 -5.61
C GLN A 32 -18.29 -2.34 -5.08
N TYR A 33 -17.73 -3.55 -5.03
CA TYR A 33 -16.38 -3.86 -4.56
C TYR A 33 -15.38 -4.12 -5.70
N GLY A 34 -15.79 -3.98 -6.97
CA GLY A 34 -14.94 -4.20 -8.13
C GLY A 34 -15.10 -3.15 -9.23
N GLY A 35 -14.53 -3.43 -10.39
CA GLY A 35 -14.52 -2.54 -11.55
C GLY A 35 -13.66 -1.29 -11.33
N SER A 36 -14.30 -0.17 -11.01
CA SER A 36 -13.61 1.12 -10.83
C SER A 36 -12.58 1.09 -9.70
N LEU A 37 -11.59 1.98 -9.74
CA LEU A 37 -10.64 2.13 -8.64
C LEU A 37 -11.35 2.38 -7.30
N ALA A 38 -12.38 3.23 -7.30
CA ALA A 38 -13.20 3.49 -6.10
C ALA A 38 -13.89 2.22 -5.56
N GLY A 39 -14.43 1.37 -6.44
CA GLY A 39 -15.01 0.08 -6.05
C GLY A 39 -13.96 -0.86 -5.45
N ARG A 40 -12.81 -0.99 -6.11
CA ARG A 40 -11.68 -1.83 -5.64
C ARG A 40 -11.09 -1.37 -4.30
N MET A 41 -11.03 -0.06 -4.05
CA MET A 41 -10.55 0.51 -2.79
C MET A 41 -11.55 0.36 -1.64
N ARG A 42 -12.84 0.15 -1.93
CA ARG A 42 -13.92 0.19 -0.93
C ARG A 42 -13.67 -0.74 0.25
N PHE A 43 -13.46 -2.02 -0.02
CA PHE A 43 -13.25 -3.02 1.05
C PHE A 43 -11.97 -2.77 1.87
N PRO A 44 -10.79 -2.51 1.26
CA PRO A 44 -9.62 -2.08 2.01
C PRO A 44 -9.85 -0.87 2.92
N LEU A 45 -10.59 0.14 2.46
CA LEU A 45 -10.91 1.33 3.25
C LEU A 45 -11.90 1.05 4.38
N GLU A 46 -12.87 0.17 4.17
CA GLU A 46 -13.80 -0.30 5.22
C GLU A 46 -13.02 -1.00 6.35
N VAL A 47 -12.07 -1.87 6.00
CA VAL A 47 -11.18 -2.53 6.98
C VAL A 47 -10.35 -1.51 7.76
N VAL A 48 -9.74 -0.55 7.06
CA VAL A 48 -8.95 0.52 7.70
C VAL A 48 -9.80 1.32 8.68
N LYS A 49 -11.02 1.73 8.30
CA LYS A 49 -11.93 2.48 9.17
C LYS A 49 -12.36 1.67 10.40
N ALA A 50 -12.67 0.39 10.21
CA ALA A 50 -13.04 -0.50 11.32
C ALA A 50 -11.90 -0.66 12.32
N VAL A 51 -10.66 -0.83 11.83
CA VAL A 51 -9.47 -0.92 12.69
C VAL A 51 -9.19 0.42 13.36
N ARG A 52 -9.21 1.53 12.61
CA ARG A 52 -8.97 2.86 13.17
C ARG A 52 -9.95 3.20 14.28
N GLY A 53 -11.21 2.76 14.18
CA GLY A 53 -12.26 2.95 15.19
C GLY A 53 -12.02 2.24 16.53
N VAL A 54 -11.11 1.25 16.60
CA VAL A 54 -10.77 0.53 17.84
C VAL A 54 -9.34 0.74 18.31
N VAL A 55 -8.49 1.34 17.48
CA VAL A 55 -7.09 1.66 17.82
C VAL A 55 -7.04 3.06 18.42
N PRO A 56 -6.36 3.30 19.56
CA PRO A 56 -6.24 4.62 20.17
C PRO A 56 -5.66 5.66 19.19
N ALA A 57 -6.20 6.88 19.18
CA ALA A 57 -5.74 7.93 18.28
C ALA A 57 -4.26 8.31 18.45
N SER A 58 -3.69 8.09 19.64
CA SER A 58 -2.27 8.30 19.92
C SER A 58 -1.35 7.19 19.38
N MET A 59 -1.92 6.08 18.90
CA MET A 59 -1.18 4.93 18.38
C MET A 59 -1.14 4.98 16.84
N PRO A 60 0.06 4.95 16.24
CA PRO A 60 0.22 4.91 14.79
C PRO A 60 -0.45 3.69 14.16
N LEU A 61 -1.29 3.95 13.16
CA LEU A 61 -1.86 2.97 12.25
C LEU A 61 -1.30 3.21 10.85
N GLY A 62 -0.48 2.28 10.38
CA GLY A 62 0.05 2.28 9.03
C GLY A 62 -0.65 1.30 8.09
N ALA A 63 -0.35 1.44 6.80
CA ALA A 63 -0.73 0.46 5.80
C ALA A 63 0.44 0.14 4.87
N ARG A 64 0.72 -1.15 4.66
CA ARG A 64 1.63 -1.60 3.61
C ARG A 64 0.89 -1.77 2.31
N ILE A 65 1.32 -1.09 1.25
CA ILE A 65 0.62 -1.08 -0.04
C ILE A 65 1.57 -1.38 -1.20
N THR A 66 1.00 -1.89 -2.29
CA THR A 66 1.69 -2.12 -3.55
C THR A 66 1.76 -0.82 -4.35
N GLY A 67 2.96 -0.41 -4.77
CA GLY A 67 3.17 0.73 -5.67
C GLY A 67 3.03 0.37 -7.15
N ASN A 68 3.27 -0.89 -7.52
CA ASN A 68 3.15 -1.39 -8.89
C ASN A 68 2.98 -2.92 -8.89
N ASP A 69 2.12 -3.46 -9.75
CA ASP A 69 1.91 -4.91 -9.87
C ASP A 69 2.94 -5.64 -10.77
N TRP A 70 3.69 -4.88 -11.57
CA TRP A 70 4.65 -5.38 -12.56
C TRP A 70 4.04 -6.28 -13.64
N VAL A 71 2.78 -6.03 -13.99
CA VAL A 71 2.05 -6.72 -15.06
C VAL A 71 1.12 -5.73 -15.77
N GLU A 72 0.93 -5.95 -17.07
CA GLU A 72 0.03 -5.13 -17.88
C GLU A 72 -1.41 -5.16 -17.33
N GLY A 73 -2.04 -3.99 -17.31
CA GLY A 73 -3.39 -3.82 -16.76
C GLY A 73 -3.47 -3.95 -15.24
N GLY A 74 -2.35 -4.06 -14.52
CA GLY A 74 -2.28 -4.10 -13.07
C GLY A 74 -2.28 -2.73 -12.40
N LEU A 75 -2.09 -2.73 -11.09
CA LEU A 75 -1.97 -1.53 -10.27
C LEU A 75 -0.75 -0.70 -10.68
N THR A 76 -0.96 0.61 -10.83
CA THR A 76 0.06 1.58 -11.22
C THR A 76 0.47 2.49 -10.04
N PRO A 77 1.60 3.23 -10.14
CA PRO A 77 1.97 4.21 -9.12
C PRO A 77 0.91 5.30 -8.92
N ALA A 78 0.17 5.68 -9.96
CA ALA A 78 -0.93 6.64 -9.85
C ALA A 78 -2.12 6.10 -9.05
N ASP A 79 -2.41 4.81 -9.17
CA ASP A 79 -3.40 4.13 -8.32
C ASP A 79 -2.93 4.12 -6.86
N ALA A 80 -1.64 3.84 -6.61
CA ALA A 80 -1.06 3.84 -5.27
C ALA A 80 -1.11 5.23 -4.61
N VAL A 81 -0.86 6.31 -5.37
CA VAL A 81 -1.07 7.70 -4.92
C VAL A 81 -2.53 7.93 -4.53
N SER A 82 -3.47 7.54 -5.39
CA SER A 82 -4.91 7.73 -5.16
C SER A 82 -5.39 6.96 -3.94
N PHE A 83 -4.94 5.72 -3.78
CA PHE A 83 -5.25 4.90 -2.60
C PHE A 83 -4.61 5.47 -1.34
N THR A 84 -3.38 6.00 -1.41
CA THR A 84 -2.74 6.65 -0.26
C THR A 84 -3.50 7.89 0.20
N ARG A 85 -4.04 8.71 -0.72
CA ARG A 85 -4.92 9.83 -0.35
C ARG A 85 -6.15 9.33 0.41
N ALA A 86 -6.83 8.31 -0.11
CA ALA A 86 -8.00 7.73 0.54
C ALA A 86 -7.67 7.09 1.91
N LEU A 87 -6.49 6.47 2.06
CA LEU A 87 -6.00 5.95 3.34
C LEU A 87 -5.75 7.06 4.35
N LYS A 88 -5.14 8.18 3.91
CA LYS A 88 -4.93 9.37 4.74
C LYS A 88 -6.24 9.91 5.27
N ASP A 89 -7.24 10.07 4.39
CA ASP A 89 -8.57 10.54 4.76
C ASP A 89 -9.30 9.56 5.69
N ALA A 90 -8.94 8.28 5.65
CA ALA A 90 -9.46 7.24 6.55
C ALA A 90 -8.71 7.15 7.90
N GLY A 91 -7.71 8.01 8.15
CA GLY A 91 -6.98 8.09 9.42
C GLY A 91 -5.74 7.17 9.50
N VAL A 92 -5.15 6.80 8.36
CA VAL A 92 -3.84 6.14 8.33
C VAL A 92 -2.74 7.18 8.51
N ASP A 93 -1.78 6.88 9.38
CA ASP A 93 -0.71 7.78 9.80
C ASP A 93 0.54 7.68 8.91
N PHE A 94 0.79 6.50 8.32
CA PHE A 94 1.91 6.27 7.42
C PHE A 94 1.63 5.14 6.41
N VAL A 95 2.36 5.14 5.30
CA VAL A 95 2.34 4.03 4.33
C VAL A 95 3.71 3.41 4.12
N CYS A 96 3.72 2.09 3.89
CA CYS A 96 4.89 1.33 3.49
C CYS A 96 4.74 0.86 2.05
N ILE A 97 5.54 1.43 1.14
CA ILE A 97 5.49 1.09 -0.28
C ILE A 97 6.34 -0.15 -0.54
N SER A 98 5.71 -1.17 -1.12
CA SER A 98 6.33 -2.34 -1.71
C SER A 98 5.85 -2.49 -3.16
N SER A 99 6.05 -3.64 -3.79
CA SER A 99 5.50 -3.91 -5.12
C SER A 99 5.27 -5.40 -5.39
N GLY A 100 4.51 -5.72 -6.43
CA GLY A 100 4.31 -7.06 -6.95
C GLY A 100 3.50 -8.02 -6.06
N GLY A 101 3.58 -9.31 -6.41
CA GLY A 101 2.98 -10.43 -5.67
C GLY A 101 1.59 -10.84 -6.13
N ILE A 102 0.92 -10.07 -7.00
CA ILE A 102 -0.44 -10.44 -7.45
C ILE A 102 -0.48 -11.53 -8.54
N SER A 103 0.59 -11.65 -9.33
CA SER A 103 0.64 -12.54 -10.48
C SER A 103 2.01 -13.19 -10.63
N ALA A 104 2.03 -14.48 -10.94
CA ALA A 104 3.26 -15.20 -11.31
C ALA A 104 3.82 -14.74 -12.67
N GLY A 105 3.00 -14.08 -13.49
CA GLY A 105 3.41 -13.49 -14.76
C GLY A 105 4.16 -12.16 -14.61
N ALA A 106 4.19 -11.59 -13.40
CA ALA A 106 4.89 -10.33 -13.14
C ALA A 106 6.39 -10.45 -13.46
N ARG A 107 6.99 -9.36 -13.94
CA ARG A 107 8.42 -9.28 -14.29
C ARG A 107 9.06 -8.06 -13.63
N PRO A 108 9.18 -8.03 -12.29
CA PRO A 108 9.87 -6.93 -11.62
C PRO A 108 11.37 -6.99 -11.91
N THR A 109 11.98 -5.84 -12.21
CA THR A 109 13.45 -5.73 -12.20
C THR A 109 13.92 -5.71 -10.75
N MET A 110 14.53 -6.81 -10.29
CA MET A 110 15.11 -6.88 -8.95
C MET A 110 16.40 -6.07 -8.90
N ALA A 111 16.35 -4.90 -8.26
CA ALA A 111 17.49 -4.00 -8.11
C ALA A 111 17.44 -3.28 -6.76
N ALA A 112 18.59 -2.72 -6.37
CA ALA A 112 18.63 -1.75 -5.29
C ALA A 112 17.62 -0.62 -5.56
N ASN A 113 16.92 -0.18 -4.52
CA ASN A 113 15.98 0.95 -4.58
C ASN A 113 14.77 0.70 -5.49
N MET A 114 14.43 -0.56 -5.80
CA MET A 114 13.37 -0.88 -6.76
C MET A 114 11.99 -0.28 -6.45
N ASN A 115 11.69 0.02 -5.17
CA ASN A 115 10.44 0.68 -4.77
C ASN A 115 10.62 2.14 -4.33
N VAL A 116 11.85 2.68 -4.38
CA VAL A 116 12.13 4.05 -3.92
C VAL A 116 11.40 5.06 -4.80
N GLY A 117 11.46 4.93 -6.13
CA GLY A 117 10.74 5.83 -7.03
C GLY A 117 9.21 5.84 -6.80
N PHE A 118 8.61 4.68 -6.49
CA PHE A 118 7.19 4.62 -6.14
C PHE A 118 6.89 5.33 -4.82
N ALA A 119 7.78 5.18 -3.83
CA ALA A 119 7.65 5.82 -2.53
C ALA A 119 7.84 7.34 -2.58
N GLU A 120 8.83 7.80 -3.34
CA GLU A 120 9.06 9.23 -3.60
C GLU A 120 7.84 9.87 -4.24
N GLU A 121 7.24 9.20 -5.24
CA GLU A 121 6.07 9.70 -5.93
C GLU A 121 4.86 9.82 -4.99
N VAL A 122 4.59 8.78 -4.19
CA VAL A 122 3.53 8.80 -3.17
C VAL A 122 3.78 9.91 -2.15
N LYS A 123 4.99 10.02 -1.61
CA LYS A 123 5.36 11.05 -0.64
C LYS A 123 5.14 12.45 -1.20
N ARG A 124 5.66 12.71 -2.41
CA ARG A 124 5.58 14.00 -3.10
C ARG A 124 4.13 14.42 -3.38
N GLN A 125 3.30 13.48 -3.82
CA GLN A 125 1.92 13.78 -4.25
C GLN A 125 0.89 13.81 -3.12
N THR A 126 1.18 13.26 -1.94
CA THR A 126 0.21 13.10 -0.85
C THR A 126 0.64 13.76 0.46
N GLY A 127 1.94 14.05 0.61
CA GLY A 127 2.52 14.48 1.88
C GLY A 127 2.36 13.44 3.00
N MET A 128 2.12 12.18 2.67
CA MET A 128 2.01 11.10 3.65
C MET A 128 3.40 10.72 4.19
N VAL A 129 3.49 10.42 5.49
CA VAL A 129 4.70 9.79 6.04
C VAL A 129 4.89 8.45 5.34
N THR A 130 5.97 8.34 4.58
CA THR A 130 6.17 7.23 3.64
C THR A 130 7.47 6.51 3.96
N ARG A 131 7.39 5.19 4.13
CA ARG A 131 8.54 4.29 4.21
C ARG A 131 8.54 3.35 3.00
N THR A 132 9.68 2.78 2.68
CA THR A 132 9.80 1.84 1.56
C THR A 132 10.75 0.69 1.88
N VAL A 133 10.72 -0.33 1.04
CA VAL A 133 11.65 -1.47 1.09
C VAL A 133 12.21 -1.71 -0.31
N GLY A 134 13.19 -2.59 -0.47
CA GLY A 134 13.70 -2.96 -1.80
C GLY A 134 15.21 -2.91 -1.84
N LEU A 135 15.84 -3.90 -1.20
CA LEU A 135 17.29 -4.12 -1.23
C LEU A 135 18.12 -2.90 -0.78
N ILE A 136 17.58 -2.13 0.17
CA ILE A 136 18.31 -1.09 0.92
C ILE A 136 19.10 -1.80 2.02
N ALA A 137 20.31 -2.23 1.70
CA ALA A 137 21.10 -3.14 2.52
C ALA A 137 22.37 -2.51 3.15
N THR A 138 22.62 -1.22 2.93
CA THR A 138 23.79 -0.53 3.50
C THR A 138 23.39 0.79 4.18
N PRO A 139 24.08 1.23 5.24
CA PRO A 139 23.80 2.51 5.89
C PRO A 139 23.88 3.69 4.92
N LYS A 140 24.91 3.74 4.07
CA LYS A 140 25.07 4.79 3.06
C LYS A 140 23.88 4.86 2.09
N ARG A 141 23.27 3.72 1.75
CA ARG A 141 22.09 3.69 0.88
C ARG A 141 20.83 4.11 1.64
N ALA A 142 20.69 3.72 2.90
CA ALA A 142 19.57 4.14 3.73
C ALA A 142 19.54 5.66 3.96
N GLU A 143 20.71 6.29 4.09
CA GLU A 143 20.83 7.76 4.22
C GLU A 143 20.50 8.51 2.92
N ALA A 144 20.71 7.87 1.77
CA ALA A 144 20.59 8.50 0.45
C ALA A 144 19.16 8.47 -0.13
N VAL A 145 18.19 7.87 0.55
CA VAL A 145 16.81 7.61 0.07
C VAL A 145 15.75 8.19 0.99
#